data_AF-A0A0D0N9I8-F1
#
_entry.id   AF-A0A0D0N9I8-F1
#
_cell.length_a   1.000
_cell.length_b   1.000
_cell.length_c   1.000
_cell.angle_alpha   90.00
_cell.angle_beta   90.00
_cell.angle_gamma   90.00
#
_symmetry.space_group_name_H-M   'P 1'
#
loop_
_entity.id
_entity.type
_entity.pdbx_description
1 polymer ?
#
loop_
_entity_poly.entity_id
_entity_poly.type
_entity_poly.pdbx_seq_one_letter_code
_entity_poly.pdbx_strand_id
1 'polypeptide(L)'
;MSVFPEGFLWGGALAANQSEGAFREGGKGLTTVDMIPHGEHRMAVKLGLEKRFQLRDDEFYPSHEATDFYHRYKEDIALMAEMGFKVFRTSIAWSRLFPQGDEITPNQQGIAFYRSVFEECKKYGIEPLVTLCHFDVPMHLVTEYGSWRNRKLVEFFSRYARTCFEAFDGLVKYWLTFNEINIMLHSPFSGAGLVFEEGENQDQVKYQAAHHQLVASALATKIAHEVNPQNQVGCMLAGGNFYPYSCKPEDVWAALEKDRENLFFIDVQARGAYPAYSARVFREKGVTIDKAPGDDEILKNTVDFVSFSYYASRCASAEMNANNSSAANVVKSLRNPYLQVSDWGWGIDPLGLRITMNMMYDRYQKPLFLVENGLGAKDELAANGEINDDYRISYLREHIRAMGEAIADGIPLMGYTTWGCIDLVSASTGEMSKRYGFVYVDRDDAGNGTLTRTRKKSFWWYKKVIASNGEDLE
;
A
#
# COMPACT_ATOMS: atom_id res chain seq x y z
N MET A 1 -21.17 -16.18 18.80
CA MET A 1 -19.78 -15.93 19.26
C MET A 1 -18.95 -15.78 18.02
N SER A 2 -18.40 -14.59 17.80
CA SER A 2 -17.66 -14.25 16.60
C SER A 2 -16.43 -15.12 16.46
N VAL A 3 -16.10 -15.49 15.23
CA VAL A 3 -14.79 -16.08 14.89
C VAL A 3 -13.67 -15.04 14.98
N PHE A 4 -14.01 -13.74 14.86
CA PHE A 4 -13.04 -12.66 15.02
C PHE A 4 -12.75 -12.40 16.50
N PRO A 5 -11.47 -12.22 16.87
CA PRO A 5 -11.08 -12.02 18.26
C PRO A 5 -11.69 -10.75 18.85
N GLU A 6 -11.83 -10.72 20.17
CA GLU A 6 -12.15 -9.48 20.88
C GLU A 6 -11.04 -8.45 20.64
N GLY A 7 -11.41 -7.21 20.32
CA GLY A 7 -10.47 -6.16 19.97
C GLY A 7 -9.93 -6.22 18.54
N PHE A 8 -10.53 -7.02 17.64
CA PHE A 8 -10.15 -7.03 16.22
C PHE A 8 -10.25 -5.62 15.61
N LEU A 9 -9.20 -5.21 14.91
CA LEU A 9 -9.08 -3.86 14.35
C LEU A 9 -9.80 -3.74 13.01
N TRP A 10 -11.11 -3.54 13.05
CA TRP A 10 -11.92 -3.21 11.86
C TRP A 10 -11.71 -1.76 11.44
N GLY A 11 -11.53 -1.51 10.14
CA GLY A 11 -11.29 -0.16 9.68
C GLY A 11 -11.22 0.01 8.17
N GLY A 12 -10.55 1.10 7.78
CA GLY A 12 -10.36 1.49 6.40
C GLY A 12 -9.03 2.18 6.19
N ALA A 13 -8.61 2.26 4.93
CA ALA A 13 -7.32 2.78 4.53
C ALA A 13 -7.45 3.86 3.45
N LEU A 14 -6.66 4.93 3.61
CA LEU A 14 -6.36 5.92 2.59
C LEU A 14 -4.84 6.03 2.43
N ALA A 15 -4.39 6.67 1.34
CA ALA A 15 -3.00 7.09 1.18
C ALA A 15 -2.95 8.61 0.98
N ALA A 16 -1.92 9.26 1.53
CA ALA A 16 -1.76 10.72 1.51
C ALA A 16 -1.86 11.27 0.08
N ASN A 17 -1.06 10.72 -0.84
CA ASN A 17 -1.01 11.15 -2.23
C ASN A 17 -2.30 10.89 -3.04
N GLN A 18 -3.24 10.09 -2.52
CA GLN A 18 -4.50 9.76 -3.20
C GLN A 18 -5.71 10.50 -2.61
N SER A 19 -5.56 11.12 -1.44
CA SER A 19 -6.67 11.70 -0.67
C SER A 19 -6.42 13.14 -0.21
N GLU A 20 -5.19 13.49 0.20
CA GLU A 20 -4.94 14.78 0.86
C GLU A 20 -5.11 15.99 -0.04
N GLY A 21 -4.52 15.97 -1.23
CA GLY A 21 -4.40 17.17 -2.06
C GLY A 21 -3.46 18.21 -1.43
N ALA A 22 -3.79 19.49 -1.59
CA ALA A 22 -3.05 20.61 -1.00
C ALA A 22 -1.53 20.51 -1.26
N PHE A 23 -1.15 20.18 -2.49
CA PHE A 23 0.18 19.65 -2.82
C PHE A 23 1.34 20.63 -2.59
N ARG A 24 1.06 21.94 -2.48
CA ARG A 24 2.02 23.02 -2.17
C ARG A 24 1.73 23.73 -0.85
N GLU A 25 0.66 23.35 -0.15
CA GLU A 25 0.28 24.02 1.09
C GLU A 25 1.12 23.54 2.28
N GLY A 26 1.18 24.37 3.31
CA GLY A 26 1.93 24.06 4.53
C GLY A 26 3.43 23.92 4.32
N GLY A 27 3.98 24.40 3.19
CA GLY A 27 5.39 24.23 2.82
C GLY A 27 5.73 22.84 2.25
N LYS A 28 4.74 22.04 1.84
CA LYS A 28 4.95 20.72 1.24
C LYS A 28 5.83 20.79 -0.02
N GLY A 29 6.82 19.91 -0.10
CA GLY A 29 7.61 19.69 -1.31
C GLY A 29 6.92 18.77 -2.33
N LEU A 30 7.39 18.82 -3.57
CA LEU A 30 6.92 17.92 -4.64
C LEU A 30 7.40 16.49 -4.40
N THR A 31 6.60 15.52 -4.81
CA THR A 31 6.90 14.09 -4.72
C THR A 31 6.87 13.43 -6.10
N THR A 32 7.39 12.20 -6.17
CA THR A 32 7.25 11.31 -7.34
C THR A 32 5.82 11.21 -7.84
N VAL A 33 4.82 11.14 -6.95
CA VAL A 33 3.41 11.02 -7.34
C VAL A 33 2.86 12.34 -7.91
N ASP A 34 3.33 13.49 -7.42
CA ASP A 34 2.95 14.80 -7.95
C ASP A 34 3.36 14.99 -9.41
N MET A 35 4.30 14.19 -9.90
CA MET A 35 4.79 14.20 -11.29
C MET A 35 4.01 13.25 -12.21
N ILE A 36 3.07 12.44 -11.70
CA ILE A 36 2.36 11.43 -12.50
C ILE A 36 1.04 12.01 -13.02
N PRO A 37 0.92 12.31 -14.32
CA PRO A 37 -0.29 12.91 -14.87
C PRO A 37 -1.44 11.90 -14.96
N HIS A 38 -2.63 12.42 -15.27
CA HIS A 38 -3.72 11.64 -15.84
C HIS A 38 -3.50 11.41 -17.34
N GLY A 39 -4.09 10.36 -17.90
CA GLY A 39 -4.08 10.12 -19.36
C GLY A 39 -2.88 9.31 -19.87
N GLU A 40 -2.57 9.48 -21.16
CA GLU A 40 -1.67 8.61 -21.95
C GLU A 40 -0.26 8.46 -21.35
N HIS A 41 0.30 9.55 -20.83
CA HIS A 41 1.66 9.57 -20.27
C HIS A 41 1.77 8.88 -18.91
N ARG A 42 0.65 8.65 -18.21
CA ARG A 42 0.64 8.16 -16.83
C ARG A 42 1.51 6.92 -16.63
N MET A 43 1.33 5.92 -17.48
CA MET A 43 2.02 4.64 -17.33
C MET A 43 3.52 4.77 -17.61
N ALA A 44 3.91 5.48 -18.68
CA ALA A 44 5.32 5.67 -19.02
C ALA A 44 6.09 6.39 -17.90
N VAL A 45 5.48 7.44 -17.32
CA VAL A 45 6.04 8.16 -16.17
C VAL A 45 6.11 7.27 -14.93
N LYS A 46 5.00 6.60 -14.58
CA LYS A 46 4.91 5.72 -13.40
C LYS A 46 5.90 4.55 -13.44
N LEU A 47 6.28 4.09 -14.63
CA LEU A 47 7.27 3.03 -14.85
C LEU A 47 8.72 3.56 -14.93
N GLY A 48 8.92 4.87 -14.89
CA GLY A 48 10.25 5.50 -15.02
C GLY A 48 10.83 5.44 -16.42
N LEU A 49 9.99 5.20 -17.43
CA LEU A 49 10.36 5.16 -18.85
C LEU A 49 10.33 6.56 -19.48
N GLU A 50 9.49 7.44 -18.96
CA GLU A 50 9.44 8.86 -19.33
C GLU A 50 9.90 9.71 -18.13
N LYS A 51 11.02 10.41 -18.27
CA LYS A 51 11.57 11.22 -17.17
C LYS A 51 10.68 12.44 -16.92
N ARG A 52 10.19 12.57 -15.69
CA ARG A 52 9.44 13.75 -15.21
C ARG A 52 10.10 14.33 -13.97
N PHE A 53 10.87 15.40 -14.15
CA PHE A 53 11.51 16.15 -13.05
C PHE A 53 10.88 17.52 -12.80
N GLN A 54 10.02 17.97 -13.71
CA GLN A 54 9.32 19.24 -13.63
C GLN A 54 7.85 19.01 -13.99
N LEU A 55 6.99 19.78 -13.34
CA LEU A 55 5.58 19.87 -13.71
C LEU A 55 5.45 20.53 -15.08
N ARG A 56 4.38 20.17 -15.79
CA ARG A 56 4.01 20.80 -17.05
C ARG A 56 2.64 21.44 -16.93
N ASP A 57 2.50 22.64 -17.48
CA ASP A 57 1.24 23.41 -17.40
C ASP A 57 0.13 22.84 -18.31
N ASP A 58 0.48 21.96 -19.25
CA ASP A 58 -0.44 21.28 -20.19
C ASP A 58 -0.98 19.94 -19.66
N GLU A 59 -0.61 19.54 -18.45
CA GLU A 59 -1.01 18.26 -17.85
C GLU A 59 -1.89 18.45 -16.61
N PHE A 60 -2.82 17.51 -16.41
CA PHE A 60 -3.61 17.40 -15.19
C PHE A 60 -3.00 16.34 -14.27
N TYR A 61 -2.81 16.68 -12.99
CA TYR A 61 -2.24 15.81 -11.96
C TYR A 61 -3.27 15.49 -10.88
N PRO A 62 -3.87 14.30 -10.89
CA PRO A 62 -4.94 13.94 -9.95
C PRO A 62 -4.59 14.10 -8.46
N SER A 63 -3.32 13.90 -8.08
CA SER A 63 -2.87 14.00 -6.69
C SER A 63 -2.82 15.42 -6.14
N HIS A 64 -2.85 16.46 -6.99
CA HIS A 64 -2.62 17.83 -6.55
C HIS A 64 -3.74 18.35 -5.65
N GLU A 65 -4.98 17.97 -5.96
CA GLU A 65 -6.19 18.28 -5.18
C GLU A 65 -6.82 17.02 -4.59
N ALA A 66 -6.70 15.86 -5.27
CA ALA A 66 -7.21 14.57 -4.83
C ALA A 66 -8.67 14.64 -4.37
N THR A 67 -8.98 14.24 -3.13
CA THR A 67 -10.31 14.40 -2.54
C THR A 67 -10.33 15.40 -1.39
N ASP A 68 -9.29 16.22 -1.27
CA ASP A 68 -9.18 17.33 -0.31
C ASP A 68 -9.27 16.89 1.17
N PHE A 69 -8.77 15.70 1.50
CA PHE A 69 -8.70 15.23 2.89
C PHE A 69 -7.88 16.17 3.77
N TYR A 70 -6.88 16.89 3.22
CA TYR A 70 -6.06 17.82 3.99
C TYR A 70 -6.88 18.90 4.70
N HIS A 71 -7.93 19.41 4.06
CA HIS A 71 -8.85 20.37 4.66
C HIS A 71 -10.07 19.73 5.34
N ARG A 72 -10.41 18.50 4.95
CA ARG A 72 -11.68 17.83 5.32
C ARG A 72 -11.53 16.65 6.28
N TYR A 73 -10.33 16.35 6.76
CA TYR A 73 -10.07 15.17 7.59
C TYR A 73 -11.00 15.03 8.80
N LYS A 74 -11.48 16.14 9.39
CA LYS A 74 -12.44 16.09 10.50
C LYS A 74 -13.81 15.54 10.10
N GLU A 75 -14.31 15.93 8.92
CA GLU A 75 -15.55 15.40 8.33
C GLU A 75 -15.37 13.91 8.02
N ASP A 76 -14.25 13.58 7.38
CA ASP A 76 -13.92 12.23 6.94
C ASP A 76 -13.73 11.26 8.13
N ILE A 77 -13.01 11.67 9.18
CA ILE A 77 -12.83 10.87 10.40
C ILE A 77 -14.15 10.75 11.18
N ALA A 78 -15.01 11.76 11.18
CA ALA A 78 -16.34 11.65 11.80
C ALA A 78 -17.20 10.59 11.09
N LEU A 79 -17.11 10.48 9.76
CA LEU A 79 -17.77 9.41 8.99
C LEU A 79 -17.19 8.02 9.32
N MET A 80 -15.87 7.92 9.50
CA MET A 80 -15.23 6.67 9.95
C MET A 80 -15.72 6.26 11.36
N ALA A 81 -15.82 7.22 12.27
CA ALA A 81 -16.37 7.01 13.61
C ALA A 81 -17.84 6.59 13.57
N GLU A 82 -18.64 7.18 12.67
CA GLU A 82 -20.04 6.81 12.48
C GLU A 82 -20.21 5.36 11.98
N MET A 83 -19.29 4.86 11.14
CA MET A 83 -19.22 3.44 10.77
C MET A 83 -18.76 2.55 11.93
N GLY A 84 -18.15 3.12 12.97
CA GLY A 84 -17.68 2.39 14.14
C GLY A 84 -16.23 1.88 14.03
N PHE A 85 -15.43 2.47 13.13
CA PHE A 85 -14.03 2.08 12.92
C PHE A 85 -13.27 1.96 14.24
N LYS A 86 -12.42 0.93 14.32
CA LYS A 86 -11.45 0.71 15.40
C LYS A 86 -10.04 1.13 15.00
N VAL A 87 -9.75 1.10 13.70
CA VAL A 87 -8.47 1.52 13.15
C VAL A 87 -8.67 2.37 11.89
N PHE A 88 -7.80 3.34 11.66
CA PHE A 88 -7.71 4.07 10.40
C PHE A 88 -6.27 4.02 9.90
N ARG A 89 -6.09 3.41 8.72
CA ARG A 89 -4.81 3.39 8.03
C ARG A 89 -4.66 4.64 7.16
N THR A 90 -3.56 5.37 7.34
CA THR A 90 -3.13 6.42 6.42
C THR A 90 -1.61 6.40 6.22
N SER A 91 -1.09 7.23 5.33
CA SER A 91 0.34 7.48 5.20
C SER A 91 0.70 8.90 5.61
N ILE A 92 1.95 9.10 6.01
CA ILE A 92 2.53 10.44 6.14
C ILE A 92 3.26 10.72 4.83
N ALA A 93 2.88 11.80 4.15
CA ALA A 93 3.65 12.35 3.04
C ALA A 93 4.99 12.88 3.53
N TRP A 94 6.08 12.19 3.18
CA TRP A 94 7.45 12.53 3.58
C TRP A 94 7.75 14.01 3.27
N SER A 95 7.35 14.49 2.09
CA SER A 95 7.59 15.88 1.66
C SER A 95 6.81 16.95 2.43
N ARG A 96 5.87 16.60 3.32
CA ARG A 96 5.29 17.57 4.26
C ARG A 96 6.19 17.81 5.45
N LEU A 97 6.89 16.78 5.93
CA LEU A 97 7.81 16.87 7.07
C LEU A 97 9.21 17.30 6.62
N PHE A 98 9.69 16.81 5.48
CA PHE A 98 10.98 17.16 4.89
C PHE A 98 10.78 17.48 3.40
N PRO A 99 10.45 18.73 3.05
CA PRO A 99 10.11 19.15 1.68
C PRO A 99 11.13 18.74 0.62
N GLN A 100 12.41 18.84 0.92
CA GLN A 100 13.51 18.36 0.07
C GLN A 100 13.93 16.93 0.43
N GLY A 101 13.69 16.51 1.68
CA GLY A 101 13.94 15.15 2.15
C GLY A 101 15.30 14.99 2.84
N ASP A 102 16.23 15.93 2.63
CA ASP A 102 17.57 15.93 3.21
C ASP A 102 17.78 17.01 4.29
N GLU A 103 16.75 17.82 4.60
CA GLU A 103 16.84 18.81 5.67
C GLU A 103 17.16 18.17 7.03
N ILE A 104 17.85 18.92 7.89
CA ILE A 104 18.22 18.43 9.24
C ILE A 104 17.04 18.52 10.21
N THR A 105 16.16 19.51 10.04
CA THR A 105 15.02 19.75 10.91
C THR A 105 13.71 19.67 10.12
N PRO A 106 12.66 19.08 10.70
CA PRO A 106 11.38 18.94 10.00
C PRO A 106 10.60 20.25 9.94
N ASN A 107 9.78 20.37 8.90
CA ASN A 107 8.74 21.38 8.77
C ASN A 107 7.65 21.17 9.83
N GLN A 108 7.53 22.14 10.74
CA GLN A 108 6.58 22.09 11.85
C GLN A 108 5.12 22.13 11.41
N GLN A 109 4.79 22.73 10.26
CA GLN A 109 3.42 22.73 9.75
C GLN A 109 2.96 21.33 9.32
N GLY A 110 3.87 20.56 8.71
CA GLY A 110 3.63 19.15 8.39
C GLY A 110 3.36 18.31 9.65
N ILE A 111 4.19 18.48 10.69
CA ILE A 111 3.99 17.80 11.99
C ILE A 111 2.63 18.19 12.60
N ALA A 112 2.29 19.48 12.61
CA ALA A 112 1.04 19.98 13.17
C ALA A 112 -0.18 19.39 12.46
N PHE A 113 -0.15 19.28 11.12
CA PHE A 113 -1.22 18.64 10.35
C PHE A 113 -1.46 17.19 10.79
N TYR A 114 -0.44 16.33 10.74
CA TYR A 114 -0.63 14.91 11.10
C TYR A 114 -0.93 14.71 12.58
N ARG A 115 -0.36 15.53 13.48
CA ARG A 115 -0.74 15.51 14.89
C ARG A 115 -2.24 15.77 15.03
N SER A 116 -2.76 16.78 14.35
CA SER A 116 -4.19 17.11 14.39
C SER A 116 -5.07 16.02 13.80
N VAL A 117 -4.61 15.31 12.76
CA VAL A 117 -5.31 14.14 12.19
C VAL A 117 -5.38 13.02 13.23
N PHE A 118 -4.25 12.66 13.86
CA PHE A 118 -4.20 11.57 14.83
C PHE A 118 -4.92 11.89 16.15
N GLU A 119 -4.90 13.15 16.58
CA GLU A 119 -5.70 13.62 17.71
C GLU A 119 -7.21 13.54 17.41
N GLU A 120 -7.64 13.85 16.18
CA GLU A 120 -9.03 13.67 15.77
C GLU A 120 -9.42 12.18 15.72
N CYS A 121 -8.55 11.27 15.27
CA CYS A 121 -8.78 9.83 15.39
C CYS A 121 -8.96 9.40 16.86
N LYS A 122 -8.04 9.85 17.73
CA LYS A 122 -8.06 9.54 19.17
C LYS A 122 -9.32 10.05 19.88
N LYS A 123 -9.83 11.23 19.49
CA LYS A 123 -11.10 11.79 19.98
C LYS A 123 -12.28 10.84 19.76
N TYR A 124 -12.28 10.05 18.68
CA TYR A 124 -13.31 9.05 18.39
C TYR A 124 -12.93 7.62 18.80
N GLY A 125 -11.79 7.41 19.45
CA GLY A 125 -11.31 6.08 19.82
C GLY A 125 -10.89 5.22 18.63
N ILE A 126 -10.43 5.85 17.55
CA ILE A 126 -9.89 5.18 16.36
C ILE A 126 -8.36 5.12 16.49
N GLU A 127 -7.79 3.93 16.43
CA GLU A 127 -6.34 3.73 16.42
C GLU A 127 -5.75 4.11 15.05
N PRO A 128 -4.75 5.00 14.98
CA PRO A 128 -4.03 5.22 13.73
C PRO A 128 -3.10 4.04 13.41
N LEU A 129 -3.13 3.58 12.15
CA LEU A 129 -2.10 2.74 11.55
C LEU A 129 -1.38 3.56 10.47
N VAL A 130 -0.09 3.84 10.66
CA VAL A 130 0.61 4.85 9.87
C VAL A 130 1.68 4.23 8.98
N THR A 131 1.57 4.48 7.67
CA THR A 131 2.58 4.10 6.68
C THR A 131 3.57 5.23 6.46
N LEU A 132 4.87 4.99 6.67
CA LEU A 132 5.91 6.02 6.58
C LEU A 132 6.19 6.46 5.13
N CYS A 133 6.19 5.52 4.18
CA CYS A 133 6.40 5.81 2.77
C CYS A 133 5.39 5.05 1.90
N HIS A 134 4.55 5.79 1.19
CA HIS A 134 3.55 5.25 0.28
C HIS A 134 3.77 5.84 -1.12
N PHE A 135 4.86 5.39 -1.77
CA PHE A 135 5.25 5.77 -3.14
C PHE A 135 5.63 7.25 -3.36
N ASP A 136 5.73 8.05 -2.30
CA ASP A 136 5.74 9.52 -2.34
C ASP A 136 7.09 10.12 -1.91
N VAL A 137 8.16 9.70 -2.59
CA VAL A 137 9.53 10.19 -2.34
C VAL A 137 9.62 11.68 -2.75
N PRO A 138 10.23 12.56 -1.92
CA PRO A 138 10.48 13.95 -2.30
C PRO A 138 11.30 14.06 -3.60
N MET A 139 10.87 14.93 -4.52
CA MET A 139 11.49 15.06 -5.85
C MET A 139 12.93 15.54 -5.80
N HIS A 140 13.30 16.33 -4.80
CA HIS A 140 14.70 16.73 -4.59
C HIS A 140 15.61 15.53 -4.37
N LEU A 141 15.16 14.50 -3.63
CA LEU A 141 15.93 13.26 -3.46
C LEU A 141 16.10 12.51 -4.79
N VAL A 142 15.12 12.60 -5.68
CA VAL A 142 15.18 12.03 -7.03
C VAL A 142 16.21 12.76 -7.89
N THR A 143 16.16 14.09 -7.92
CA THR A 143 17.02 14.90 -8.81
C THR A 143 18.47 15.00 -8.33
N GLU A 144 18.70 15.18 -7.03
CA GLU A 144 20.05 15.39 -6.48
C GLU A 144 20.80 14.08 -6.20
N TYR A 145 20.08 13.02 -5.83
CA TYR A 145 20.69 11.76 -5.38
C TYR A 145 20.35 10.55 -6.25
N GLY A 146 19.44 10.69 -7.22
CA GLY A 146 18.92 9.54 -7.98
C GLY A 146 17.99 8.64 -7.16
N SER A 147 17.45 9.16 -6.05
CA SER A 147 16.59 8.44 -5.10
C SER A 147 17.27 7.19 -4.51
N TRP A 148 16.52 6.10 -4.32
CA TRP A 148 16.93 4.93 -3.55
C TRP A 148 18.13 4.17 -4.12
N ARG A 149 18.59 4.46 -5.34
CA ARG A 149 19.89 3.94 -5.81
C ARG A 149 21.07 4.48 -4.98
N ASN A 150 20.88 5.58 -4.28
CA ASN A 150 21.89 6.20 -3.43
C ASN A 150 21.67 5.85 -1.96
N ARG A 151 22.72 5.31 -1.34
CA ARG A 151 22.70 4.86 0.06
C ARG A 151 22.37 5.98 1.05
N LYS A 152 22.62 7.26 0.74
CA LYS A 152 22.27 8.39 1.63
C LYS A 152 20.78 8.42 1.99
N LEU A 153 19.90 7.88 1.15
CA LEU A 153 18.47 7.79 1.48
C LEU A 153 18.18 6.92 2.71
N VAL A 154 19.07 5.97 3.05
CA VAL A 154 18.95 5.21 4.30
C VAL A 154 19.03 6.16 5.51
N GLU A 155 19.95 7.13 5.47
CA GLU A 155 20.09 8.14 6.53
C GLU A 155 18.90 9.10 6.56
N PHE A 156 18.53 9.65 5.39
CA PHE A 156 17.40 10.59 5.28
C PHE A 156 16.08 9.96 5.75
N PHE A 157 15.80 8.73 5.33
CA PHE A 157 14.63 8.00 5.77
C PHE A 157 14.69 7.67 7.27
N SER A 158 15.86 7.30 7.79
CA SER A 158 16.01 7.03 9.24
C SER A 158 15.73 8.26 10.09
N ARG A 159 16.18 9.45 9.64
CA ARG A 159 15.91 10.74 10.30
C ARG A 159 14.41 11.09 10.25
N TYR A 160 13.79 10.90 9.09
CA TYR A 160 12.36 11.09 8.90
C TYR A 160 11.55 10.13 9.78
N ALA A 161 11.87 8.83 9.78
CA ALA A 161 11.22 7.82 10.61
C ALA A 161 11.34 8.16 12.10
N ARG A 162 12.55 8.50 12.58
CA ARG A 162 12.77 8.97 13.96
C ARG A 162 11.87 10.16 14.31
N THR A 163 11.81 11.16 13.43
CA THR A 163 10.95 12.33 13.62
C THR A 163 9.49 11.93 13.77
N CYS A 164 8.99 11.02 12.93
CA CYS A 164 7.62 10.51 13.03
C CYS A 164 7.37 9.80 14.36
N PHE A 165 8.25 8.88 14.74
CA PHE A 165 8.10 8.12 15.99
C PHE A 165 8.13 9.04 17.22
N GLU A 166 9.04 10.02 17.26
CA GLU A 166 9.15 10.97 18.38
C GLU A 166 7.99 11.98 18.40
N ALA A 167 7.60 12.51 17.24
CA ALA A 167 6.52 13.49 17.17
C ALA A 167 5.15 12.88 17.50
N PHE A 168 4.89 11.64 17.08
CA PHE A 168 3.59 10.99 17.23
C PHE A 168 3.56 9.89 18.29
N ASP A 169 4.58 9.84 19.16
CA ASP A 169 4.60 8.95 20.31
C ASP A 169 3.33 9.13 21.18
N GLY A 170 2.76 8.02 21.61
CA GLY A 170 1.50 7.98 22.37
C GLY A 170 0.22 8.36 21.58
N LEU A 171 0.35 8.76 20.31
CA LEU A 171 -0.77 8.93 19.37
C LEU A 171 -0.87 7.79 18.36
N VAL A 172 0.26 7.18 17.99
CA VAL A 172 0.34 6.11 16.99
C VAL A 172 1.11 4.93 17.56
N LYS A 173 0.50 3.74 17.51
CA LYS A 173 1.12 2.48 17.95
C LYS A 173 1.54 1.58 16.78
N TYR A 174 0.76 1.57 15.71
CA TYR A 174 0.94 0.66 14.57
C TYR A 174 1.56 1.40 13.39
N TRP A 175 2.67 0.87 12.89
CA TRP A 175 3.49 1.51 11.86
C TRP A 175 3.78 0.53 10.73
N LEU A 176 3.83 1.04 9.49
CA LEU A 176 4.34 0.34 8.32
C LEU A 176 5.49 1.14 7.72
N THR A 177 6.60 0.50 7.35
CA THR A 177 7.75 1.24 6.80
C THR A 177 7.54 1.65 5.34
N PHE A 178 7.41 0.67 4.44
CA PHE A 178 7.23 0.89 3.00
C PHE A 178 5.97 0.17 2.56
N ASN A 179 5.08 0.88 1.87
CA ASN A 179 3.96 0.24 1.21
C ASN A 179 4.44 -0.57 0.01
N GLU A 180 4.00 -1.83 -0.07
CA GLU A 180 4.18 -2.70 -1.25
C GLU A 180 5.59 -2.65 -1.86
N ILE A 181 6.62 -2.94 -1.05
CA ILE A 181 8.02 -2.86 -1.50
C ILE A 181 8.29 -3.69 -2.76
N ASN A 182 7.57 -4.78 -2.96
CA ASN A 182 7.65 -5.62 -4.16
C ASN A 182 7.13 -4.94 -5.44
N ILE A 183 6.21 -3.98 -5.34
CA ILE A 183 5.70 -3.23 -6.49
C ILE A 183 6.78 -2.35 -7.12
N MET A 184 7.80 -1.96 -6.37
CA MET A 184 8.93 -1.22 -6.93
C MET A 184 9.63 -1.94 -8.10
N LEU A 185 9.64 -3.28 -8.11
CA LEU A 185 10.19 -4.04 -9.24
C LEU A 185 9.42 -3.80 -10.55
N HIS A 186 8.13 -3.48 -10.43
CA HIS A 186 7.19 -3.30 -11.53
C HIS A 186 6.87 -1.83 -11.82
N SER A 187 6.87 -0.95 -10.82
CA SER A 187 6.63 0.49 -10.95
C SER A 187 7.73 1.28 -10.22
N PRO A 188 8.95 1.29 -10.76
CA PRO A 188 10.14 1.75 -10.06
C PRO A 188 10.16 3.28 -9.81
N PHE A 189 9.54 4.09 -10.67
CA PHE A 189 9.43 5.54 -10.43
C PHE A 189 8.49 5.86 -9.27
N SER A 190 7.28 5.28 -9.24
CA SER A 190 6.40 5.50 -8.09
C SER A 190 6.91 4.81 -6.82
N GLY A 191 7.36 3.56 -6.91
CA GLY A 191 7.79 2.77 -5.76
C GLY A 191 9.09 3.25 -5.09
N ALA A 192 9.99 3.87 -5.85
CA ALA A 192 11.30 4.29 -5.33
C ALA A 192 11.93 5.50 -6.04
N GLY A 193 11.19 6.28 -6.84
CA GLY A 193 11.75 7.43 -7.56
C GLY A 193 12.87 7.07 -8.53
N LEU A 194 12.87 5.85 -9.07
CA LEU A 194 13.92 5.39 -9.97
C LEU A 194 13.59 5.75 -11.42
N VAL A 195 14.56 6.36 -12.08
CA VAL A 195 14.56 6.70 -13.51
C VAL A 195 15.76 6.04 -14.16
N PHE A 196 15.61 5.46 -15.34
CA PHE A 196 16.69 4.70 -15.98
C PHE A 196 17.37 5.48 -17.10
N GLU A 197 18.66 5.21 -17.28
CA GLU A 197 19.40 5.62 -18.47
C GLU A 197 19.38 4.52 -19.54
N GLU A 198 19.59 4.91 -20.80
CA GLU A 198 19.69 3.95 -21.90
C GLU A 198 20.87 3.00 -21.69
N GLY A 199 20.62 1.69 -21.83
CA GLY A 199 21.63 0.64 -21.63
C GLY A 199 21.91 0.28 -20.16
N GLU A 200 21.26 0.91 -19.19
CA GLU A 200 21.42 0.58 -17.77
C GLU A 200 20.81 -0.80 -17.44
N ASN A 201 21.51 -1.62 -16.64
CA ASN A 201 20.92 -2.85 -16.09
C ASN A 201 19.87 -2.47 -15.03
N GLN A 202 18.60 -2.42 -15.44
CA GLN A 202 17.50 -2.04 -14.56
C GLN A 202 17.35 -2.98 -13.36
N ASP A 203 17.64 -4.28 -13.50
CA ASP A 203 17.59 -5.23 -12.38
C ASP A 203 18.65 -4.86 -11.32
N GLN A 204 19.88 -4.52 -11.73
CA GLN A 204 20.93 -4.05 -10.81
C GLN A 204 20.46 -2.83 -10.00
N VAL A 205 19.89 -1.83 -10.67
CA VAL A 205 19.40 -0.60 -10.01
C VAL A 205 18.27 -0.92 -9.04
N LYS A 206 17.26 -1.68 -9.48
CA LYS A 206 16.08 -2.01 -8.66
C LYS A 206 16.47 -2.79 -7.42
N TYR A 207 17.33 -3.82 -7.55
CA TYR A 207 17.72 -4.64 -6.41
C TYR A 207 18.69 -3.93 -5.47
N GLN A 208 19.57 -3.05 -5.96
CA GLN A 208 20.40 -2.20 -5.09
C GLN A 208 19.52 -1.20 -4.33
N ALA A 209 18.56 -0.57 -4.99
CA ALA A 209 17.62 0.34 -4.34
C ALA A 209 16.75 -0.38 -3.30
N ALA A 210 16.31 -1.60 -3.61
CA ALA A 210 15.57 -2.43 -2.67
C ALA A 210 16.42 -2.82 -1.46
N HIS A 211 17.72 -3.11 -1.64
CA HIS A 211 18.63 -3.34 -0.52
C HIS A 211 18.68 -2.13 0.42
N HIS A 212 18.78 -0.91 -0.12
CA HIS A 212 18.74 0.31 0.71
C HIS A 212 17.40 0.47 1.44
N GLN A 213 16.26 0.21 0.79
CA GLN A 213 14.95 0.22 1.46
C GLN A 213 14.83 -0.85 2.56
N LEU A 214 15.40 -2.04 2.37
CA LEU A 214 15.41 -3.10 3.38
C LEU A 214 16.24 -2.69 4.61
N VAL A 215 17.43 -2.12 4.41
CA VAL A 215 18.27 -1.59 5.50
C VAL A 215 17.56 -0.44 6.21
N ALA A 216 16.95 0.49 5.47
CA ALA A 216 16.20 1.61 6.03
C ALA A 216 14.96 1.16 6.81
N SER A 217 14.26 0.13 6.33
CA SER A 217 13.13 -0.50 7.03
C SER A 217 13.56 -1.11 8.36
N ALA A 218 14.64 -1.89 8.36
CA ALA A 218 15.15 -2.51 9.58
C ALA A 218 15.67 -1.46 10.60
N LEU A 219 16.30 -0.38 10.14
CA LEU A 219 16.65 0.76 11.00
C LEU A 219 15.41 1.46 11.55
N ALA A 220 14.37 1.68 10.74
CA ALA A 220 13.12 2.26 11.23
C ALA A 220 12.46 1.37 12.30
N THR A 221 12.45 0.05 12.12
CA THR A 221 12.00 -0.90 13.16
C THR A 221 12.79 -0.71 14.46
N LYS A 222 14.12 -0.72 14.37
CA LYS A 222 15.00 -0.50 15.53
C LYS A 222 14.69 0.84 16.24
N ILE A 223 14.60 1.93 15.48
CA ILE A 223 14.33 3.27 16.02
C ILE A 223 12.95 3.31 16.68
N ALA A 224 11.93 2.68 16.09
CA ALA A 224 10.58 2.67 16.66
C ALA A 224 10.59 2.08 18.08
N HIS A 225 11.29 0.96 18.29
CA HIS A 225 11.41 0.32 19.60
C HIS A 225 12.33 1.08 20.57
N GLU A 226 13.35 1.78 20.07
CA GLU A 226 14.17 2.70 20.89
C GLU A 226 13.34 3.88 21.44
N VAL A 227 12.47 4.45 20.61
CA VAL A 227 11.61 5.59 21.00
C VAL A 227 10.51 5.12 21.94
N ASN A 228 9.82 4.03 21.59
CA ASN A 228 8.80 3.44 22.45
C ASN A 228 8.70 1.91 22.21
N PRO A 229 8.99 1.07 23.21
CA PRO A 229 8.95 -0.39 23.07
C PRO A 229 7.54 -0.95 22.83
N GLN A 230 6.48 -0.14 22.96
CA GLN A 230 5.11 -0.53 22.63
C GLN A 230 4.75 -0.37 21.15
N ASN A 231 5.61 0.32 20.37
CA ASN A 231 5.43 0.42 18.93
C ASN A 231 5.40 -0.98 18.29
N GLN A 232 4.56 -1.11 17.27
CA GLN A 232 4.45 -2.31 16.45
C GLN A 232 4.74 -1.93 15.00
N VAL A 233 5.81 -2.48 14.42
CA VAL A 233 6.26 -2.16 13.07
C VAL A 233 6.05 -3.35 12.14
N GLY A 234 5.30 -3.14 11.06
CA GLY A 234 5.01 -4.14 10.05
C GLY A 234 5.72 -3.88 8.72
N CYS A 235 5.97 -4.94 7.97
CA CYS A 235 6.20 -4.85 6.53
C CYS A 235 4.87 -4.79 5.78
N MET A 236 4.89 -4.43 4.50
CA MET A 236 3.68 -4.40 3.67
C MET A 236 3.95 -5.03 2.29
N LEU A 237 3.24 -6.12 2.00
CA LEU A 237 3.32 -6.89 0.76
C LEU A 237 2.16 -6.56 -0.19
N ALA A 238 2.42 -6.36 -1.49
CA ALA A 238 1.36 -6.53 -2.49
C ALA A 238 1.07 -8.02 -2.69
N GLY A 239 0.06 -8.53 -1.98
CA GLY A 239 -0.19 -9.96 -1.80
C GLY A 239 -0.83 -10.66 -3.00
N GLY A 240 -1.23 -11.91 -2.77
CA GLY A 240 -1.81 -12.81 -3.77
C GLY A 240 -0.80 -13.84 -4.29
N ASN A 241 -0.96 -15.09 -3.86
CA ASN A 241 -0.14 -16.21 -4.34
C ASN A 241 -0.32 -16.48 -5.84
N PHE A 242 0.72 -17.04 -6.44
CA PHE A 242 0.68 -17.60 -7.79
C PHE A 242 0.27 -19.07 -7.75
N TYR A 243 -0.88 -19.38 -8.35
CA TYR A 243 -1.29 -20.74 -8.63
C TYR A 243 -0.58 -21.27 -9.88
N PRO A 244 -0.22 -22.55 -9.93
CA PRO A 244 0.19 -23.16 -11.17
C PRO A 244 -1.02 -23.34 -12.10
N TYR A 245 -0.86 -23.02 -13.37
CA TYR A 245 -1.93 -23.14 -14.37
C TYR A 245 -2.39 -24.59 -14.55
N SER A 246 -1.48 -25.55 -14.39
CA SER A 246 -1.75 -26.98 -14.46
C SER A 246 -0.86 -27.77 -13.51
N CYS A 247 -1.06 -29.09 -13.41
CA CYS A 247 -0.18 -30.00 -12.66
C CYS A 247 1.11 -30.36 -13.40
N LYS A 248 1.40 -29.76 -14.57
CA LYS A 248 2.71 -29.89 -15.23
C LYS A 248 3.81 -29.43 -14.25
N PRO A 249 4.86 -30.23 -14.00
CA PRO A 249 5.93 -29.87 -13.07
C PRO A 249 6.56 -28.50 -13.36
N GLU A 250 6.66 -28.12 -14.64
CA GLU A 250 7.19 -26.83 -15.08
C GLU A 250 6.29 -25.65 -14.67
N ASP A 251 4.96 -25.83 -14.70
CA ASP A 251 4.01 -24.81 -14.22
C ASP A 251 4.05 -24.68 -12.70
N VAL A 252 4.20 -25.81 -11.98
CA VAL A 252 4.39 -25.84 -10.53
C VAL A 252 5.67 -25.11 -10.13
N TRP A 253 6.76 -25.37 -10.84
CA TRP A 253 8.03 -24.67 -10.62
C TRP A 253 7.94 -23.17 -10.94
N ALA A 254 7.31 -22.81 -12.06
CA ALA A 254 7.13 -21.41 -12.45
C ALA A 254 6.30 -20.62 -11.41
N ALA A 255 5.24 -21.23 -10.87
CA ALA A 255 4.46 -20.63 -9.78
C ALA A 255 5.29 -20.42 -8.51
N LEU A 256 6.10 -21.41 -8.12
CA LEU A 256 6.99 -21.29 -6.96
C LEU A 256 8.04 -20.19 -7.15
N GLU A 257 8.63 -20.07 -8.33
CA GLU A 257 9.59 -19.00 -8.64
C GLU A 257 8.93 -17.61 -8.60
N LYS A 258 7.70 -17.49 -9.12
CA LYS A 258 6.93 -16.24 -9.05
C LYS A 258 6.56 -15.86 -7.61
N ASP A 259 6.17 -16.82 -6.78
CA ASP A 259 5.95 -16.57 -5.35
C ASP A 259 7.25 -16.17 -4.63
N ARG A 260 8.39 -16.78 -4.98
CA ARG A 260 9.70 -16.39 -4.44
C ARG A 260 10.10 -14.96 -4.82
N GLU A 261 9.79 -14.53 -6.05
CA GLU A 261 9.96 -13.14 -6.46
C GLU A 261 9.04 -12.21 -5.66
N ASN A 262 7.78 -12.59 -5.50
CA ASN A 262 6.77 -11.81 -4.78
C ASN A 262 7.11 -11.62 -3.29
N LEU A 263 7.60 -12.68 -2.65
CA LEU A 263 7.90 -12.73 -1.21
C LEU A 263 9.32 -12.31 -0.86
N PHE A 264 10.18 -12.06 -1.86
CA PHE A 264 11.62 -11.85 -1.67
C PHE A 264 11.95 -10.82 -0.57
N PHE A 265 11.31 -9.66 -0.62
CA PHE A 265 11.58 -8.57 0.33
C PHE A 265 10.98 -8.86 1.71
N ILE A 266 9.82 -9.52 1.75
CA ILE A 266 9.15 -9.90 3.00
C ILE A 266 9.95 -10.97 3.73
N ASP A 267 10.58 -11.91 3.01
CA ASP A 267 11.51 -12.86 3.60
C ASP A 267 12.64 -12.14 4.34
N VAL A 268 13.22 -11.09 3.74
CA VAL A 268 14.27 -10.31 4.39
C VAL A 268 13.73 -9.55 5.60
N GLN A 269 12.61 -8.83 5.48
CA GLN A 269 12.05 -8.03 6.57
C GLN A 269 11.55 -8.88 7.75
N ALA A 270 11.01 -10.08 7.49
CA ALA A 270 10.44 -10.95 8.51
C ALA A 270 11.47 -11.90 9.14
N ARG A 271 12.54 -12.28 8.42
CA ARG A 271 13.56 -13.24 8.89
C ARG A 271 14.93 -12.63 9.14
N GLY A 272 15.17 -11.42 8.65
CA GLY A 272 16.41 -10.66 8.84
C GLY A 272 17.60 -11.15 8.01
N ALA A 273 17.35 -11.96 6.99
CA ALA A 273 18.37 -12.49 6.11
C ALA A 273 17.85 -12.71 4.68
N TYR A 274 18.76 -12.62 3.71
CA TYR A 274 18.44 -12.97 2.32
C TYR A 274 18.14 -14.47 2.19
N PRO A 275 17.09 -14.85 1.45
CA PRO A 275 16.81 -16.25 1.16
C PRO A 275 17.96 -16.95 0.44
N ALA A 276 18.10 -18.27 0.63
CA ALA A 276 19.17 -19.05 0.00
C ALA A 276 19.16 -19.01 -1.54
N TYR A 277 18.00 -18.82 -2.16
CA TYR A 277 17.86 -18.72 -3.61
C TYR A 277 18.32 -17.37 -4.18
N SER A 278 18.52 -16.35 -3.34
CA SER A 278 18.86 -14.99 -3.77
C SER A 278 20.16 -14.93 -4.58
N ALA A 279 21.19 -15.69 -4.20
CA ALA A 279 22.46 -15.76 -4.92
C ALA A 279 22.29 -16.24 -6.37
N ARG A 280 21.38 -17.19 -6.61
CA ARG A 280 21.06 -17.66 -7.97
C ARG A 280 20.32 -16.58 -8.77
N VAL A 281 19.27 -15.99 -8.17
CA VAL A 281 18.49 -14.91 -8.79
C VAL A 281 19.39 -13.76 -9.21
N PHE A 282 20.29 -13.33 -8.34
CA PHE A 282 21.23 -12.25 -8.63
C PHE A 282 22.21 -12.61 -9.74
N ARG A 283 22.79 -13.81 -9.72
CA ARG A 283 23.68 -14.26 -10.79
C ARG A 283 22.99 -14.29 -12.15
N GLU A 284 21.75 -14.81 -12.21
CA GLU A 284 20.98 -14.90 -13.46
C GLU A 284 20.56 -13.54 -14.00
N LYS A 285 20.35 -12.55 -13.12
CA LYS A 285 20.01 -11.16 -13.47
C LYS A 285 21.23 -10.24 -13.67
N GLY A 286 22.45 -10.75 -13.45
CA GLY A 286 23.67 -9.94 -13.47
C GLY A 286 23.67 -8.86 -12.38
N VAL A 287 23.10 -9.15 -11.21
CA VAL A 287 23.03 -8.25 -10.06
C VAL A 287 24.14 -8.59 -9.07
N THR A 288 24.84 -7.56 -8.58
CA THR A 288 25.71 -7.63 -7.42
C THR A 288 25.25 -6.58 -6.42
N ILE A 289 24.83 -7.01 -5.22
CA ILE A 289 24.43 -6.08 -4.16
C ILE A 289 25.68 -5.57 -3.46
N ASP A 290 25.88 -4.25 -3.51
CA ASP A 290 26.86 -3.56 -2.69
C ASP A 290 26.29 -3.38 -1.28
N LYS A 291 26.74 -4.23 -0.35
CA LYS A 291 26.38 -4.14 1.07
C LYS A 291 27.48 -3.38 1.81
N ALA A 292 27.10 -2.38 2.59
CA ALA A 292 28.05 -1.75 3.49
C ALA A 292 28.33 -2.67 4.70
N PRO A 293 29.49 -2.50 5.37
CA PRO A 293 29.76 -3.17 6.63
C PRO A 293 28.63 -2.94 7.64
N GLY A 294 28.10 -4.02 8.20
CA GLY A 294 27.03 -4.00 9.20
C GLY A 294 25.60 -4.12 8.66
N ASP A 295 25.37 -4.07 7.34
CA ASP A 295 24.02 -4.18 6.77
C ASP A 295 23.34 -5.50 7.16
N ASP A 296 24.07 -6.61 7.13
CA ASP A 296 23.53 -7.92 7.53
C ASP A 296 23.15 -7.98 9.02
N GLU A 297 23.81 -7.20 9.90
CA GLU A 297 23.42 -7.09 11.31
C GLU A 297 22.21 -6.16 11.47
N ILE A 298 22.14 -5.08 10.70
CA ILE A 298 21.00 -4.17 10.69
C ILE A 298 19.73 -4.92 10.28
N LEU A 299 19.78 -5.75 9.24
CA LEU A 299 18.63 -6.51 8.75
C LEU A 299 18.00 -7.44 9.80
N LYS A 300 18.74 -7.84 10.85
CA LYS A 300 18.19 -8.65 11.95
C LYS A 300 17.13 -7.93 12.79
N ASN A 301 16.96 -6.61 12.64
CA ASN A 301 15.85 -5.86 13.24
C ASN A 301 14.56 -6.12 12.44
N THR A 302 14.00 -7.32 12.60
CA THR A 302 12.84 -7.79 11.84
C THR A 302 11.54 -7.15 12.30
N VAL A 303 10.56 -7.06 11.39
CA VAL A 303 9.22 -6.55 11.68
C VAL A 303 8.46 -7.41 12.71
N ASP A 304 7.55 -6.78 13.44
CA ASP A 304 6.72 -7.39 14.48
C ASP A 304 5.55 -8.20 13.87
N PHE A 305 4.99 -7.72 12.76
CA PHE A 305 3.89 -8.35 12.03
C PHE A 305 4.07 -8.24 10.52
N VAL A 306 3.37 -9.09 9.77
CA VAL A 306 3.35 -9.06 8.30
C VAL A 306 2.02 -8.48 7.84
N SER A 307 2.04 -7.31 7.21
CA SER A 307 0.85 -6.76 6.57
C SER A 307 0.87 -6.96 5.07
N PHE A 308 -0.31 -6.96 4.46
CA PHE A 308 -0.44 -7.18 3.03
C PHE A 308 -1.70 -6.52 2.45
N SER A 309 -1.63 -6.19 1.17
CA SER A 309 -2.81 -5.97 0.33
C SER A 309 -3.25 -7.28 -0.30
N TYR A 310 -4.54 -7.44 -0.54
CA TYR A 310 -5.08 -8.55 -1.30
C TYR A 310 -6.23 -8.08 -2.19
N TYR A 311 -6.17 -8.43 -3.46
CA TYR A 311 -7.26 -8.18 -4.39
C TYR A 311 -7.63 -9.43 -5.19
N ALA A 312 -6.63 -10.21 -5.59
CA ALA A 312 -6.78 -11.42 -6.36
C ALA A 312 -5.56 -12.33 -6.16
N SER A 313 -5.77 -13.64 -6.34
CA SER A 313 -4.69 -14.57 -6.65
C SER A 313 -4.16 -14.35 -8.08
N ARG A 314 -3.05 -15.00 -8.40
CA ARG A 314 -2.39 -14.94 -9.70
C ARG A 314 -2.23 -16.35 -10.25
N CYS A 315 -2.01 -16.48 -11.55
CA CYS A 315 -1.77 -17.77 -12.19
C CYS A 315 -0.48 -17.72 -13.03
N ALA A 316 0.33 -18.78 -12.97
CA ALA A 316 1.61 -18.88 -13.67
C ALA A 316 1.73 -20.19 -14.46
N SER A 317 2.45 -20.12 -15.57
CA SER A 317 2.85 -21.27 -16.38
C SER A 317 4.26 -21.04 -16.91
N ALA A 318 4.99 -22.11 -17.19
CA ALA A 318 6.28 -22.04 -17.87
C ALA A 318 6.17 -21.48 -19.31
N GLU A 319 4.97 -21.54 -19.91
CA GLU A 319 4.70 -21.04 -21.26
C GLU A 319 4.24 -19.56 -21.28
N MET A 320 4.28 -18.88 -20.12
CA MET A 320 3.86 -17.49 -20.01
C MET A 320 4.76 -16.55 -20.83
N ASN A 321 4.14 -15.68 -21.60
CA ASN A 321 4.78 -14.70 -22.46
C ASN A 321 3.93 -13.43 -22.59
N ALA A 322 4.38 -12.46 -23.38
CA ALA A 322 3.67 -11.18 -23.54
C ALA A 322 2.27 -11.31 -24.17
N ASN A 323 1.99 -12.38 -24.92
CA ASN A 323 0.74 -12.56 -25.65
C ASN A 323 -0.35 -13.28 -24.84
N ASN A 324 0.00 -13.93 -23.72
CA ASN A 324 -0.96 -14.68 -22.89
C ASN A 324 -1.04 -14.19 -21.43
N SER A 325 -0.26 -13.17 -21.05
CA SER A 325 -0.31 -12.55 -19.73
C SER A 325 -1.27 -11.37 -19.68
N SER A 326 -1.95 -11.19 -18.53
CA SER A 326 -2.89 -10.09 -18.29
C SER A 326 -2.17 -8.76 -18.13
N ALA A 327 -2.62 -7.75 -18.89
CA ALA A 327 -2.16 -6.36 -18.79
C ALA A 327 -2.88 -5.55 -17.69
N ALA A 328 -3.97 -6.08 -17.12
CA ALA A 328 -4.77 -5.36 -16.12
C ALA A 328 -4.08 -5.26 -14.75
N ASN A 329 -3.07 -6.10 -14.50
CA ASN A 329 -2.29 -6.14 -13.27
C ASN A 329 -0.92 -5.50 -13.48
N VAL A 330 -0.44 -4.76 -12.48
CA VAL A 330 0.95 -4.28 -12.43
C VAL A 330 1.93 -5.46 -12.43
N VAL A 331 1.54 -6.57 -11.81
CA VAL A 331 2.26 -7.86 -11.82
C VAL A 331 1.65 -8.78 -12.88
N LYS A 332 2.42 -9.09 -13.93
CA LYS A 332 1.95 -9.94 -15.03
C LYS A 332 1.68 -11.38 -14.58
N SER A 333 0.52 -11.91 -14.94
CA SER A 333 0.10 -13.30 -14.66
C SER A 333 -0.87 -13.80 -15.74
N LEU A 334 -1.10 -15.11 -15.83
CA LEU A 334 -2.15 -15.69 -16.67
C LEU A 334 -3.54 -15.45 -16.08
N ARG A 335 -4.56 -15.52 -16.94
CA ARG A 335 -5.97 -15.57 -16.50
C ARG A 335 -6.28 -16.96 -15.95
N ASN A 336 -6.86 -17.01 -14.75
CA ASN A 336 -7.44 -18.23 -14.22
C ASN A 336 -8.86 -18.42 -14.79
N PRO A 337 -9.16 -19.48 -15.56
CA PRO A 337 -10.48 -19.66 -16.19
C PRO A 337 -11.60 -19.96 -15.19
N TYR A 338 -11.28 -20.29 -13.93
CA TYR A 338 -12.26 -20.65 -12.90
C TYR A 338 -12.71 -19.47 -12.05
N LEU A 339 -12.09 -18.29 -12.19
CA LEU A 339 -12.42 -17.11 -11.42
C LEU A 339 -13.35 -16.18 -12.19
N GLN A 340 -14.30 -15.59 -11.47
CA GLN A 340 -15.00 -14.40 -11.94
C GLN A 340 -14.01 -13.23 -12.02
N VAL A 341 -14.33 -12.25 -12.86
CA VAL A 341 -13.51 -11.04 -13.02
C VAL A 341 -14.38 -9.80 -12.85
N SER A 342 -13.82 -8.77 -12.23
CA SER A 342 -14.42 -7.43 -12.17
C SER A 342 -14.37 -6.74 -13.54
N ASP A 343 -15.05 -5.60 -13.66
CA ASP A 343 -15.06 -4.77 -14.89
C ASP A 343 -13.65 -4.29 -15.30
N TRP A 344 -12.73 -4.18 -14.35
CA TRP A 344 -11.31 -3.86 -14.61
C TRP A 344 -10.46 -5.11 -14.90
N GLY A 345 -11.06 -6.28 -15.07
CA GLY A 345 -10.39 -7.53 -15.43
C GLY A 345 -9.65 -8.22 -14.27
N TRP A 346 -9.88 -7.78 -13.03
CA TRP A 346 -9.24 -8.38 -11.84
C TRP A 346 -10.05 -9.57 -11.36
N GLY A 347 -9.37 -10.70 -11.10
CA GLY A 347 -10.00 -11.90 -10.57
C GLY A 347 -10.62 -11.67 -9.19
N ILE A 348 -11.77 -12.28 -8.94
CA ILE A 348 -12.43 -12.27 -7.62
C ILE A 348 -12.20 -13.65 -7.00
N ASP A 349 -11.32 -13.73 -6.00
CA ASP A 349 -10.92 -14.99 -5.37
C ASP A 349 -10.84 -14.88 -3.85
N PRO A 350 -11.96 -15.02 -3.13
CA PRO A 350 -11.96 -15.02 -1.67
C PRO A 350 -11.17 -16.19 -1.07
N LEU A 351 -11.22 -17.37 -1.69
CA LEU A 351 -10.45 -18.53 -1.21
C LEU A 351 -8.94 -18.27 -1.32
N GLY A 352 -8.52 -17.54 -2.35
CA GLY A 352 -7.13 -17.11 -2.49
C GLY A 352 -6.63 -16.20 -1.38
N LEU A 353 -7.52 -15.46 -0.71
CA LEU A 353 -7.17 -14.71 0.49
C LEU A 353 -6.79 -15.67 1.62
N ARG A 354 -7.64 -16.68 1.89
CA ARG A 354 -7.37 -17.71 2.90
C ARG A 354 -6.08 -18.49 2.59
N ILE A 355 -5.86 -18.87 1.32
CA ILE A 355 -4.63 -19.54 0.87
C ILE A 355 -3.41 -18.65 1.13
N THR A 356 -3.49 -17.37 0.76
CA THR A 356 -2.38 -16.42 0.94
C THR A 356 -2.06 -16.21 2.41
N MET A 357 -3.07 -16.09 3.27
CA MET A 357 -2.90 -15.97 4.72
C MET A 357 -2.22 -17.20 5.31
N ASN A 358 -2.70 -18.40 5.00
CA ASN A 358 -2.11 -19.66 5.49
C ASN A 358 -0.65 -19.76 5.06
N MET A 359 -0.34 -19.52 3.79
CA MET A 359 1.03 -19.54 3.28
C MET A 359 1.94 -18.56 4.03
N MET A 360 1.50 -17.31 4.23
CA MET A 360 2.31 -16.32 4.95
C MET A 360 2.52 -16.72 6.41
N TYR A 361 1.49 -17.20 7.09
CA TYR A 361 1.61 -17.60 8.48
C TYR A 361 2.50 -18.84 8.64
N ASP A 362 2.29 -19.89 7.85
CA ASP A 362 3.16 -21.08 7.83
C ASP A 362 4.63 -20.72 7.59
N ARG A 363 4.87 -19.71 6.74
CA ARG A 363 6.21 -19.27 6.37
C ARG A 363 6.92 -18.41 7.43
N TYR A 364 6.18 -17.54 8.12
CA TYR A 364 6.77 -16.50 8.98
C TYR A 364 6.42 -16.63 10.45
N GLN A 365 5.30 -17.26 10.80
CA GLN A 365 4.79 -17.40 12.17
C GLN A 365 4.75 -16.07 12.92
N LYS A 366 4.38 -15.00 12.20
CA LYS A 366 4.16 -13.65 12.73
C LYS A 366 2.68 -13.28 12.55
N PRO A 367 2.10 -12.46 13.45
CA PRO A 367 0.76 -11.91 13.26
C PRO A 367 0.60 -11.28 11.88
N LEU A 368 -0.61 -11.41 11.32
CA LEU A 368 -0.95 -10.85 10.03
C LEU A 368 -1.82 -9.61 10.19
N PHE A 369 -1.75 -8.67 9.24
CA PHE A 369 -2.69 -7.55 9.14
C PHE A 369 -3.11 -7.34 7.68
N LEU A 370 -4.38 -7.56 7.35
CA LEU A 370 -4.90 -7.25 6.02
C LEU A 370 -5.16 -5.74 5.93
N VAL A 371 -4.20 -5.02 5.36
CA VAL A 371 -4.20 -3.54 5.39
C VAL A 371 -4.77 -2.90 4.12
N GLU A 372 -5.17 -3.71 3.15
CA GLU A 372 -5.77 -3.24 1.91
C GLU A 372 -6.49 -4.39 1.19
N ASN A 373 -7.82 -4.29 1.07
CA ASN A 373 -8.62 -5.13 0.19
C ASN A 373 -9.93 -4.39 -0.12
N GLY A 374 -10.41 -4.49 -1.36
CA GLY A 374 -11.62 -3.79 -1.78
C GLY A 374 -11.93 -4.00 -3.26
N LEU A 375 -13.07 -3.49 -3.69
CA LEU A 375 -13.53 -3.58 -5.07
C LEU A 375 -13.67 -2.19 -5.68
N GLY A 376 -12.85 -1.91 -6.69
CA GLY A 376 -12.99 -0.74 -7.55
C GLY A 376 -14.05 -0.99 -8.61
N ALA A 377 -15.08 -0.16 -8.65
CA ALA A 377 -16.18 -0.25 -9.60
C ALA A 377 -16.71 1.14 -9.98
N LYS A 378 -17.54 1.21 -11.02
CA LYS A 378 -18.29 2.43 -11.34
C LYS A 378 -19.54 2.48 -10.47
N ASP A 379 -19.58 3.44 -9.55
CA ASP A 379 -20.79 3.69 -8.77
C ASP A 379 -21.76 4.56 -9.58
N GLU A 380 -23.03 4.21 -9.55
CA GLU A 380 -24.10 4.99 -10.18
C GLU A 380 -25.01 5.59 -9.11
N LEU A 381 -25.37 6.87 -9.30
CA LEU A 381 -26.38 7.55 -8.49
C LEU A 381 -27.76 7.16 -8.98
N ALA A 382 -28.56 6.57 -8.11
CA ALA A 382 -29.98 6.33 -8.37
C ALA A 382 -30.76 7.64 -8.40
N ALA A 383 -31.99 7.62 -8.95
CA ALA A 383 -32.83 8.81 -9.09
C ALA A 383 -33.17 9.51 -7.76
N ASN A 384 -33.10 8.79 -6.64
CA ASN A 384 -33.29 9.32 -5.28
C ASN A 384 -32.00 9.84 -4.63
N GLY A 385 -30.86 9.81 -5.33
CA GLY A 385 -29.55 10.22 -4.84
C GLY A 385 -28.77 9.14 -4.08
N GLU A 386 -29.31 7.93 -3.94
CA GLU A 386 -28.62 6.80 -3.29
C GLU A 386 -27.63 6.12 -4.23
N ILE A 387 -26.62 5.47 -3.66
CA ILE A 387 -25.66 4.63 -4.38
C ILE A 387 -25.82 3.20 -3.88
N ASN A 388 -26.43 2.36 -4.72
CA ASN A 388 -26.74 0.97 -4.43
C ASN A 388 -25.61 0.05 -4.91
N ASP A 389 -24.60 -0.12 -4.08
CA ASP A 389 -23.37 -0.86 -4.40
C ASP A 389 -23.35 -2.28 -3.82
N ASP A 390 -24.40 -3.05 -4.09
CA ASP A 390 -24.54 -4.44 -3.62
C ASP A 390 -23.39 -5.36 -4.10
N TYR A 391 -22.78 -5.05 -5.25
CA TYR A 391 -21.59 -5.76 -5.73
C TYR A 391 -20.39 -5.61 -4.78
N ARG A 392 -20.23 -4.44 -4.16
CA ARG A 392 -19.14 -4.14 -3.21
C ARG A 392 -19.39 -4.87 -1.91
N ILE A 393 -20.63 -4.84 -1.43
CA ILE A 393 -21.08 -5.62 -0.27
C ILE A 393 -20.80 -7.11 -0.51
N SER A 394 -21.20 -7.66 -1.67
CA SER A 394 -20.98 -9.07 -2.00
C SER A 394 -19.49 -9.42 -2.02
N TYR A 395 -18.64 -8.60 -2.65
CA TYR A 395 -17.21 -8.83 -2.68
C TYR A 395 -16.61 -8.88 -1.27
N LEU A 396 -16.89 -7.86 -0.45
CA LEU A 396 -16.33 -7.74 0.89
C LEU A 396 -16.86 -8.85 1.81
N ARG A 397 -18.15 -9.18 1.72
CA ARG A 397 -18.77 -10.28 2.49
C ARG A 397 -18.03 -11.60 2.27
N GLU A 398 -17.77 -11.97 1.02
CA GLU A 398 -17.09 -13.24 0.73
C GLU A 398 -15.63 -13.25 1.19
N HIS A 399 -14.91 -12.12 1.10
CA HIS A 399 -13.55 -12.02 1.62
C HIS A 399 -13.51 -12.05 3.14
N ILE A 400 -14.46 -11.40 3.83
CA ILE A 400 -14.58 -11.45 5.29
C ILE A 400 -14.92 -12.88 5.77
N ARG A 401 -15.77 -13.62 5.05
CA ARG A 401 -16.01 -15.05 5.31
C ARG A 401 -14.71 -15.85 5.20
N ALA A 402 -13.95 -15.66 4.13
CA ALA A 402 -12.67 -16.35 3.93
C ALA A 402 -11.62 -15.97 5.00
N MET A 403 -11.61 -14.72 5.47
CA MET A 403 -10.79 -14.28 6.60
C MET A 403 -11.18 -15.00 7.90
N GLY A 404 -12.48 -15.10 8.19
CA GLY A 404 -12.98 -15.80 9.37
C GLY A 404 -12.55 -17.26 9.37
N GLU A 405 -12.63 -17.92 8.22
CA GLU A 405 -12.11 -19.27 8.02
C GLU A 405 -10.59 -19.38 8.22
N ALA A 406 -9.82 -18.40 7.74
CA ALA A 406 -8.38 -18.36 7.94
C ALA A 406 -8.00 -18.15 9.43
N ILE A 407 -8.80 -17.37 10.18
CA ILE A 407 -8.66 -17.25 11.64
C ILE A 407 -8.99 -18.59 12.31
N ALA A 408 -10.02 -19.30 11.84
CA ALA A 408 -10.35 -20.64 12.33
C ALA A 408 -9.25 -21.67 12.06
N ASP A 409 -8.43 -21.48 11.02
CA ASP A 409 -7.20 -22.27 10.77
C ASP A 409 -6.08 -22.00 11.80
N GLY A 410 -6.26 -21.01 12.69
CA GLY A 410 -5.32 -20.66 13.75
C GLY A 410 -4.45 -19.44 13.45
N ILE A 411 -4.76 -18.68 12.40
CA ILE A 411 -3.96 -17.51 12.02
C ILE A 411 -4.31 -16.29 12.89
N PRO A 412 -3.33 -15.69 13.60
CA PRO A 412 -3.51 -14.46 14.34
C PRO A 412 -3.60 -13.25 13.40
N LEU A 413 -4.80 -12.99 12.89
CA LEU A 413 -5.12 -11.77 12.13
C LEU A 413 -5.46 -10.62 13.08
N MET A 414 -4.68 -9.56 13.03
CA MET A 414 -4.81 -8.39 13.92
C MET A 414 -5.99 -7.49 13.56
N GLY A 415 -6.30 -7.38 12.28
CA GLY A 415 -7.28 -6.44 11.77
C GLY A 415 -7.48 -6.49 10.27
N TYR A 416 -8.43 -5.68 9.82
CA TYR A 416 -8.82 -5.54 8.43
C TYR A 416 -9.13 -4.09 8.11
N THR A 417 -8.37 -3.48 7.18
CA THR A 417 -8.69 -2.16 6.64
C THR A 417 -9.08 -2.24 5.17
N THR A 418 -10.34 -1.89 4.88
CA THR A 418 -10.82 -1.82 3.49
C THR A 418 -10.11 -0.72 2.72
N TRP A 419 -9.84 -0.95 1.44
CA TRP A 419 -9.14 0.03 0.63
C TRP A 419 -10.04 1.16 0.16
N GLY A 420 -9.52 2.39 0.26
CA GLY A 420 -10.19 3.58 -0.23
C GLY A 420 -11.51 3.81 0.47
N CYS A 421 -11.57 3.64 1.80
CA CYS A 421 -12.81 3.65 2.58
C CYS A 421 -13.70 4.90 2.38
N ILE A 422 -13.08 6.00 1.94
CA ILE A 422 -13.70 7.13 1.27
C ILE A 422 -13.11 7.18 -0.14
N ASP A 423 -13.93 7.48 -1.16
CA ASP A 423 -13.44 7.55 -2.53
C ASP A 423 -12.18 8.42 -2.63
N LEU A 424 -11.23 7.93 -3.42
CA LEU A 424 -9.90 8.51 -3.59
C LEU A 424 -9.46 8.36 -5.04
N VAL A 425 -8.39 9.07 -5.41
CA VAL A 425 -7.79 8.94 -6.73
C VAL A 425 -7.12 7.58 -6.89
N SER A 426 -7.54 6.77 -7.86
CA SER A 426 -6.95 5.45 -8.15
C SER A 426 -5.43 5.51 -8.39
N ALA A 427 -4.64 4.73 -7.64
CA ALA A 427 -3.19 4.67 -7.82
C ALA A 427 -2.79 4.13 -9.21
N SER A 428 -3.54 3.17 -9.75
CA SER A 428 -3.24 2.56 -11.05
C SER A 428 -3.54 3.51 -12.20
N THR A 429 -4.75 4.06 -12.25
CA THR A 429 -5.28 4.76 -13.42
C THR A 429 -5.38 6.29 -13.25
N GLY A 430 -5.30 6.80 -12.02
CA GLY A 430 -5.46 8.23 -11.76
C GLY A 430 -6.90 8.70 -11.98
N GLU A 431 -7.85 7.78 -11.88
CA GLU A 431 -9.28 8.00 -12.08
C GLU A 431 -10.01 8.10 -10.73
N MET A 432 -11.02 8.95 -10.69
CA MET A 432 -12.09 8.95 -9.68
C MET A 432 -13.26 8.03 -10.07
N SER A 433 -13.46 7.75 -11.37
CA SER A 433 -14.56 6.91 -11.86
C SER A 433 -14.44 5.44 -11.44
N LYS A 434 -13.22 4.98 -11.12
CA LYS A 434 -12.97 3.70 -10.42
C LYS A 434 -13.03 3.91 -8.91
N ARG A 435 -14.21 3.71 -8.33
CA ARG A 435 -14.51 4.05 -6.92
C ARG A 435 -14.40 2.85 -6.01
N TYR A 436 -13.87 3.07 -4.81
CA TYR A 436 -13.60 2.01 -3.83
C TYR A 436 -14.40 2.17 -2.53
N GLY A 437 -14.79 3.40 -2.17
CA GLY A 437 -15.16 3.70 -0.80
C GLY A 437 -16.56 3.30 -0.39
N PHE A 438 -16.78 3.37 0.92
CA PHE A 438 -18.10 3.37 1.53
C PHE A 438 -18.74 4.76 1.47
N VAL A 439 -17.91 5.79 1.30
CA VAL A 439 -18.33 7.17 1.14
C VAL A 439 -17.94 7.63 -0.26
N TYR A 440 -18.94 8.00 -1.04
CA TYR A 440 -18.78 8.62 -2.34
C TYR A 440 -18.27 10.04 -2.20
N VAL A 441 -17.33 10.45 -3.06
CA VAL A 441 -16.90 11.85 -3.18
C VAL A 441 -17.32 12.37 -4.54
N ASP A 442 -18.08 13.47 -4.54
CA ASP A 442 -18.51 14.17 -5.75
C ASP A 442 -17.31 14.86 -6.44
N ARG A 443 -16.65 14.09 -7.30
CA ARG A 443 -15.52 14.48 -8.15
C ARG A 443 -15.43 13.54 -9.34
N ASP A 444 -15.20 14.07 -10.54
CA ASP A 444 -14.95 13.31 -11.76
C ASP A 444 -13.45 13.14 -12.07
N ASP A 445 -13.13 12.45 -13.18
CA ASP A 445 -11.75 12.17 -13.62
C ASP A 445 -10.99 13.43 -14.06
N ALA A 446 -11.70 14.51 -14.41
CA ALA A 446 -11.14 15.81 -14.76
C ALA A 446 -11.00 16.75 -13.55
N GLY A 447 -11.41 16.30 -12.36
CA GLY A 447 -11.34 17.07 -11.12
C GLY A 447 -12.54 17.97 -10.84
N ASN A 448 -13.62 17.89 -11.63
CA ASN A 448 -14.82 18.69 -11.37
C ASN A 448 -15.73 18.01 -10.36
N GLY A 449 -16.31 18.79 -9.46
CA GLY A 449 -17.30 18.32 -8.48
C GLY A 449 -17.28 19.17 -7.21
N THR A 450 -18.26 18.96 -6.32
CA THR A 450 -18.39 19.73 -5.07
C THR A 450 -17.53 19.19 -3.92
N LEU A 451 -16.92 18.01 -4.10
CA LEU A 451 -16.22 17.23 -3.07
C LEU A 451 -17.11 16.80 -1.90
N THR A 452 -18.44 16.87 -2.06
CA THR A 452 -19.40 16.42 -1.05
C THR A 452 -19.25 14.91 -0.79
N ARG A 453 -19.32 14.52 0.48
CA ARG A 453 -19.30 13.12 0.92
C ARG A 453 -20.72 12.57 1.05
N THR A 454 -21.00 11.46 0.36
CA THR A 454 -22.29 10.77 0.41
C THR A 454 -22.11 9.32 0.83
N ARG A 455 -22.83 8.87 1.86
CA ARG A 455 -22.78 7.47 2.33
C ARG A 455 -23.40 6.55 1.27
N LYS A 456 -22.68 5.52 0.85
CA LYS A 456 -23.19 4.46 -0.04
C LYS A 456 -23.96 3.42 0.78
N LYS A 457 -24.67 2.49 0.12
CA LYS A 457 -25.36 1.39 0.82
C LYS A 457 -24.38 0.55 1.65
N SER A 458 -23.20 0.28 1.10
CA SER A 458 -22.11 -0.46 1.76
C SER A 458 -21.61 0.18 3.06
N PHE A 459 -21.76 1.50 3.25
CA PHE A 459 -21.45 2.18 4.51
C PHE A 459 -22.24 1.59 5.69
N TRP A 460 -23.55 1.45 5.50
CA TRP A 460 -24.46 0.96 6.54
C TRP A 460 -24.26 -0.53 6.78
N TRP A 461 -23.98 -1.29 5.72
CA TRP A 461 -23.61 -2.69 5.84
C TRP A 461 -22.32 -2.87 6.65
N TYR A 462 -21.25 -2.15 6.34
CA TYR A 462 -19.98 -2.31 7.05
C TYR A 462 -20.08 -1.85 8.51
N LYS A 463 -20.88 -0.81 8.79
CA LYS A 463 -21.23 -0.42 10.16
C LYS A 463 -21.83 -1.56 10.97
N LYS A 464 -22.72 -2.34 10.36
CA LYS A 464 -23.36 -3.52 10.95
C LYS A 464 -22.36 -4.67 11.17
N VAL A 465 -21.46 -4.90 10.19
CA VAL A 465 -20.35 -5.86 10.33
C VAL A 465 -19.49 -5.51 11.54
N ILE A 466 -19.07 -4.25 11.67
CA ILE A 466 -18.20 -3.83 12.78
C ILE A 466 -18.92 -3.94 14.12
N ALA A 467 -20.17 -3.48 14.21
CA ALA A 467 -20.95 -3.53 15.44
C ALA A 467 -21.20 -4.96 15.95
N SER A 468 -21.29 -5.92 15.03
CA SER A 468 -21.43 -7.36 15.33
C SER A 468 -20.09 -8.10 15.45
N ASN A 469 -18.95 -7.38 15.36
CA ASN A 469 -17.62 -7.95 15.27
C ASN A 469 -17.51 -9.07 14.21
N GLY A 470 -18.15 -8.89 13.05
CA GLY A 470 -18.14 -9.86 11.95
C GLY A 470 -19.12 -11.03 12.08
N GLU A 471 -20.00 -11.06 13.10
CA GLU A 471 -21.05 -12.08 13.19
C GLU A 471 -22.16 -11.86 12.15
N ASP A 472 -22.51 -10.60 11.88
CA ASP A 472 -23.57 -10.25 10.96
C ASP A 472 -23.00 -9.61 9.68
N LEU A 473 -22.98 -10.42 8.62
CA LEU A 473 -22.49 -10.03 7.31
C LEU A 473 -23.63 -9.78 6.31
N GLU A 474 -24.89 -9.82 6.73
CA GLU A 474 -26.04 -9.68 5.81
C GLU A 474 -26.49 -8.24 5.61
#